data_AF-A0A6N9DGN2-F1
#
_entry.id   AF-A0A6N9DGN2-F1
#
_cell.length_a   1.000
_cell.length_b   1.000
_cell.length_c   1.000
_cell.angle_alpha   90.00
_cell.angle_beta   90.00
_cell.angle_gamma   90.00
#
_symmetry.space_group_name_H-M   'P 1'
#
loop_
_entity.id
_entity.type
_entity.pdbx_description
1 polymer ?
#
loop_
_entity_poly.entity_id
_entity_poly.type
_entity_poly.pdbx_seq_one_letter_code
_entity_poly.pdbx_strand_id
1 'polypeptide(L)'
;MADTALDAQRGKHRSLEGRMSDHIIPVRLSHLMRHSTVGAIVRGEKHLMVVKDTRFWFPPGHTPPSIPYVERVRKALGITKRLCQPPTGNVTDKGEVEGSWIAATLFPQWAYCPSCGLLHHQPWRQQASDERWICRGAQCRKDLEQVPWIMVHADGYLGDMPMHSIAHDQQDPNNRTCRADWNEPYLRLQDEDSRRWVVCTRCQARSPLPDRYPYPTNAWQQPWVNQPPPVAPDEPAWILGINDVRVHASNTSAALVIPPESRIRKGTVVDRLYCNPHWQRDLRTARTPLQRKRILKHIASQCRCTVENVERAWEEIRSKGYPLHGENLVDDDLLVAEYQALIHPVPDLNEGED
;
A
#
# COMPACT_ATOMS: atom_id res chain seq x y z
N MET A 1 29.98 36.14 7.61
CA MET A 1 28.67 36.41 8.25
C MET A 1 27.66 36.68 7.15
N ALA A 2 26.45 36.16 7.32
CA ALA A 2 25.33 36.13 6.37
C ALA A 2 25.34 34.92 5.42
N ASP A 3 24.89 33.78 5.96
CA ASP A 3 24.41 32.62 5.21
C ASP A 3 23.20 32.07 6.00
N THR A 4 22.07 32.79 5.95
CA THR A 4 20.81 32.43 6.62
C THR A 4 19.62 33.13 5.95
N ALA A 5 19.24 32.68 4.75
CA ALA A 5 18.00 33.13 4.11
C ALA A 5 17.37 32.12 3.13
N LEU A 6 17.56 30.80 3.35
CA LEU A 6 16.96 29.75 2.50
C LEU A 6 16.13 28.69 3.26
N ASP A 7 16.03 28.77 4.59
CA ASP A 7 15.33 27.77 5.41
C ASP A 7 13.90 28.16 5.88
N ALA A 8 13.36 29.29 5.44
CA ALA A 8 12.09 29.80 5.98
C ALA A 8 10.81 29.33 5.24
N GLN A 9 10.89 28.55 4.16
CA GLN A 9 9.70 28.14 3.39
C GLN A 9 9.39 26.63 3.36
N ARG A 10 10.15 25.78 4.07
CA ARG A 10 9.89 24.32 4.16
C ARG A 10 9.14 23.85 5.41
N GLY A 11 8.55 24.77 6.20
CA GLY A 11 8.11 24.50 7.57
C GLY A 11 6.62 24.66 7.91
N LYS A 12 5.66 24.58 6.97
CA LYS A 12 4.23 24.85 7.29
C LYS A 12 3.15 23.88 6.77
N HIS A 13 3.50 22.66 6.39
CA HIS A 13 2.49 21.59 6.16
C HIS A 13 2.80 20.30 6.92
N ARG A 14 3.27 20.43 8.17
CA ARG A 14 3.34 19.33 9.12
C ARG A 14 1.95 19.14 9.75
N SER A 15 1.28 18.08 9.31
CA SER A 15 0.34 17.26 10.10
C SER A 15 -0.59 18.02 11.07
N LEU A 16 -1.68 18.57 10.53
CA LEU A 16 -2.95 18.64 11.26
C LEU A 16 -3.78 17.41 10.87
N GLU A 17 -3.23 16.23 11.10
CA GLU A 17 -4.02 15.01 11.25
C GLU A 17 -4.47 15.03 12.71
N GLY A 18 -5.70 15.49 12.95
CA GLY A 18 -6.37 15.23 14.23
C GLY A 18 -6.30 13.72 14.49
N ARG A 19 -5.88 13.33 15.69
CA ARG A 19 -5.82 11.93 16.13
C ARG A 19 -7.24 11.33 16.05
N MET A 20 -7.59 10.77 14.89
CA MET A 20 -8.55 9.68 14.83
C MET A 20 -7.87 8.46 15.45
N SER A 21 -8.63 7.69 16.21
CA SER A 21 -8.13 6.43 16.77
C SER A 21 -7.82 5.45 15.63
N ASP A 22 -6.65 4.80 15.65
CA ASP A 22 -6.29 3.80 14.66
C ASP A 22 -7.24 2.60 14.80
N HIS A 23 -8.18 2.46 13.87
CA HIS A 23 -9.12 1.34 13.83
C HIS A 23 -8.51 0.16 13.06
N ILE A 24 -8.46 -1.00 13.71
CA ILE A 24 -7.90 -2.22 13.13
C ILE A 24 -9.02 -3.17 12.79
N ILE A 25 -8.98 -3.64 11.55
CA ILE A 25 -9.89 -4.67 11.04
C ILE A 25 -9.06 -5.94 10.87
N PRO A 26 -9.36 -7.02 11.61
CA PRO A 26 -8.67 -8.29 11.40
C PRO A 26 -9.07 -8.87 10.04
N VAL A 27 -8.17 -8.78 9.06
CA VAL A 27 -8.35 -9.39 7.75
C VAL A 27 -7.55 -10.70 7.71
N ARG A 28 -8.23 -11.83 7.48
CA ARG A 28 -7.54 -13.09 7.22
C ARG A 28 -6.76 -12.98 5.92
N LEU A 29 -5.51 -13.46 5.87
CA LEU A 29 -4.67 -13.44 4.68
C LEU A 29 -5.34 -14.07 3.44
N SER A 30 -6.19 -15.08 3.63
CA SER A 30 -6.99 -15.69 2.56
C SER A 30 -8.01 -14.73 1.92
N HIS A 31 -8.45 -13.70 2.63
CA HIS A 31 -9.33 -12.65 2.09
C HIS A 31 -8.56 -11.54 1.35
N LEU A 32 -7.23 -11.45 1.53
CA LEU A 32 -6.36 -10.54 0.76
C LEU A 32 -6.01 -11.09 -0.63
N MET A 33 -6.52 -12.27 -0.98
CA MET A 33 -6.30 -12.88 -2.29
C MET A 33 -7.15 -12.14 -3.34
N ARG A 34 -6.46 -11.54 -4.32
CA ARG A 34 -6.96 -10.90 -5.56
C ARG A 34 -7.85 -9.65 -5.40
N HIS A 35 -8.82 -9.64 -4.48
CA HIS A 35 -9.85 -8.59 -4.40
C HIS A 35 -9.64 -7.55 -3.29
N SER A 36 -8.68 -7.76 -2.38
CA SER A 36 -8.38 -6.83 -1.28
C SER A 36 -6.90 -6.54 -1.17
N THR A 37 -6.26 -6.24 -2.30
CA THR A 37 -4.83 -5.90 -2.39
C THR A 37 -4.61 -4.39 -2.33
N VAL A 38 -3.36 -3.94 -2.48
CA VAL A 38 -3.01 -2.52 -2.68
C VAL A 38 -3.94 -1.89 -3.74
N GLY A 39 -4.51 -0.73 -3.41
CA GLY A 39 -5.45 0.00 -4.28
C GLY A 39 -6.91 -0.46 -4.21
N ALA A 40 -7.19 -1.60 -3.57
CA ALA A 40 -8.57 -2.05 -3.40
C ALA A 40 -9.32 -1.15 -2.41
N ILE A 41 -10.59 -0.90 -2.73
CA ILE A 41 -11.52 -0.25 -1.81
C ILE A 41 -12.16 -1.33 -0.94
N VAL A 42 -11.91 -1.24 0.35
CA VAL A 42 -12.38 -2.18 1.36
C VAL A 42 -13.42 -1.50 2.24
N ARG A 43 -14.42 -2.29 2.64
CA ARG A 43 -15.44 -1.86 3.59
C ARG A 43 -14.98 -2.24 4.99
N GLY A 44 -14.72 -1.24 5.82
CA GLY A 44 -14.63 -1.42 7.26
C GLY A 44 -16.00 -1.55 7.91
N GLU A 45 -16.04 -1.63 9.23
CA GLU A 45 -17.29 -1.75 9.98
C GLU A 45 -18.24 -0.57 9.70
N LYS A 46 -17.69 0.65 9.62
CA LYS A 46 -18.46 1.89 9.49
C LYS A 46 -18.15 2.67 8.21
N HIS A 47 -16.92 2.54 7.71
CA HIS A 47 -16.38 3.42 6.66
C HIS A 47 -15.72 2.63 5.52
N LEU A 48 -15.74 3.19 4.33
CA LEU A 48 -14.97 2.76 3.17
C LEU A 48 -13.56 3.33 3.25
N MET A 49 -12.60 2.48 2.94
CA MET A 49 -11.18 2.80 2.94
C MET A 49 -10.52 2.23 1.70
N VAL A 50 -9.43 2.84 1.27
CA VAL A 50 -8.57 2.28 0.22
C VAL A 50 -7.25 1.81 0.81
N VAL A 51 -6.82 0.62 0.40
CA VAL A 51 -5.58 -0.01 0.88
C VAL A 51 -4.37 0.70 0.27
N LYS A 52 -3.50 1.23 1.13
CA LYS A 52 -2.27 1.91 0.70
C LYS A 52 -1.24 0.90 0.18
N ASP A 53 -0.35 1.39 -0.67
CA ASP A 53 0.75 0.59 -1.20
C ASP A 53 1.83 0.25 -0.15
N THR A 54 2.77 -0.59 -0.58
CA THR A 54 3.81 -1.17 0.26
C THR A 54 4.77 -0.14 0.88
N ARG A 55 4.77 1.12 0.44
CA ARG A 55 5.54 2.21 1.07
C ARG A 55 5.04 2.54 2.48
N PHE A 56 3.78 2.20 2.77
CA PHE A 56 3.12 2.52 4.03
C PHE A 56 2.95 1.29 4.95
N TRP A 57 3.44 0.12 4.53
CA TRP A 57 3.31 -1.13 5.29
C TRP A 57 4.22 -1.20 6.51
N PHE A 58 5.31 -0.43 6.50
CA PHE A 58 6.26 -0.36 7.60
C PHE A 58 6.55 1.11 7.93
N PRO A 59 6.79 1.43 9.22
CA PRO A 59 7.14 2.78 9.62
C PRO A 59 8.39 3.31 8.91
N PRO A 60 8.52 4.64 8.69
CA PRO A 60 9.74 5.23 8.15
C PRO A 60 10.97 4.81 8.95
N GLY A 61 12.01 4.35 8.26
CA GLY A 61 13.25 3.86 8.88
C GLY A 61 13.22 2.39 9.34
N HIS A 62 12.05 1.74 9.34
CA HIS A 62 11.96 0.31 9.55
C HIS A 62 12.37 -0.45 8.28
N THR A 63 13.24 -1.45 8.41
CA THR A 63 13.65 -2.28 7.28
C THR A 63 12.72 -3.50 7.19
N PRO A 64 11.93 -3.65 6.11
CA PRO A 64 11.04 -4.80 5.97
C PRO A 64 11.83 -6.11 5.97
N PRO A 65 11.34 -7.17 6.64
CA PRO A 65 11.96 -8.49 6.61
C PRO A 65 12.00 -9.01 5.17
N SER A 66 13.16 -9.50 4.72
CA SER A 66 13.30 -10.09 3.38
C SER A 66 12.66 -11.48 3.36
N ILE A 67 12.09 -11.86 2.23
CA ILE A 67 11.80 -13.26 1.94
C ILE A 67 13.13 -13.91 1.53
N PRO A 68 13.63 -14.95 2.22
CA PRO A 68 14.85 -15.66 1.83
C PRO A 68 14.57 -16.67 0.72
N TYR A 69 15.61 -17.12 0.01
CA TYR A 69 15.54 -18.24 -0.96
C TYR A 69 14.54 -18.00 -2.12
N VAL A 70 14.53 -16.78 -2.66
CA VAL A 70 13.61 -16.38 -3.74
C VAL A 70 14.32 -15.62 -4.86
N GLU A 71 15.63 -15.80 -5.01
CA GLU A 71 16.37 -15.10 -6.06
C GLU A 71 15.99 -15.60 -7.46
N ARG A 72 15.70 -16.89 -7.62
CA ARG A 72 15.16 -17.43 -8.88
C ARG A 72 13.79 -16.84 -9.20
N VAL A 73 12.88 -16.88 -8.22
CA VAL A 73 11.54 -16.29 -8.34
C VAL A 73 11.62 -14.81 -8.68
N ARG A 74 12.46 -14.06 -7.97
CA ARG A 74 12.64 -12.62 -8.18
C ARG A 74 13.13 -12.33 -9.60
N LYS A 75 14.13 -13.06 -10.10
CA LYS A 75 14.66 -12.88 -11.46
C LYS A 75 13.65 -13.29 -12.53
N ALA A 76 13.02 -14.44 -12.40
CA ALA A 76 12.06 -14.96 -13.36
C ALA A 76 10.81 -14.07 -13.50
N LEU A 77 10.40 -13.39 -12.42
CA LEU A 77 9.33 -12.40 -12.45
C LEU A 77 9.79 -11.02 -12.94
N GLY A 78 11.05 -10.86 -13.36
CA GLY A 78 11.62 -9.58 -13.81
C GLY A 78 11.73 -8.53 -12.70
N ILE A 79 11.69 -8.94 -11.44
CA ILE A 79 11.65 -8.02 -10.30
C ILE A 79 13.07 -7.60 -9.95
N THR A 80 13.41 -6.33 -10.09
CA THR A 80 14.76 -5.82 -9.75
C THR A 80 14.93 -5.51 -8.25
N LYS A 81 13.82 -5.38 -7.53
CA LYS A 81 13.80 -5.04 -6.09
C LYS A 81 13.76 -6.29 -5.21
N ARG A 82 14.22 -6.17 -3.98
CA ARG A 82 14.13 -7.23 -2.96
C ARG A 82 12.67 -7.57 -2.65
N LEU A 83 12.37 -8.86 -2.52
CA LEU A 83 11.08 -9.35 -2.05
C LEU A 83 11.05 -9.32 -0.52
N CYS A 84 10.00 -8.71 0.04
CA CYS A 84 9.85 -8.52 1.48
C CYS A 84 8.57 -9.20 1.97
N GLN A 85 8.61 -9.68 3.20
CA GLN A 85 7.45 -10.26 3.86
C GLN A 85 6.38 -9.18 4.08
N PRO A 86 5.09 -9.54 4.01
CA PRO A 86 4.02 -8.63 4.39
C PRO A 86 4.03 -8.36 5.89
N PRO A 87 3.35 -7.30 6.36
CA PRO A 87 3.17 -7.05 7.78
C PRO A 87 2.41 -8.19 8.46
N THR A 88 2.86 -8.60 9.64
CA THR A 88 2.29 -9.73 10.41
C THR A 88 1.80 -9.29 11.79
N GLY A 89 1.39 -8.04 11.93
CA GLY A 89 0.94 -7.50 13.21
C GLY A 89 -0.27 -8.25 13.76
N ASN A 90 -0.33 -8.35 15.09
CA ASN A 90 -1.39 -9.04 15.82
C ASN A 90 -1.96 -8.15 16.91
N VAL A 91 -3.21 -8.42 17.27
CA VAL A 91 -3.86 -7.82 18.44
C VAL A 91 -3.64 -8.75 19.62
N THR A 92 -3.03 -8.24 20.69
CA THR A 92 -2.81 -8.98 21.93
C THR A 92 -4.11 -9.16 22.71
N ASP A 93 -4.13 -10.04 23.71
CA ASP A 93 -5.29 -10.27 24.56
C ASP A 93 -5.78 -9.00 25.30
N LYS A 94 -4.92 -7.98 25.40
CA LYS A 94 -5.23 -6.68 26.00
C LYS A 94 -5.81 -5.67 25.01
N GLY A 95 -5.97 -6.05 23.74
CA GLY A 95 -6.39 -5.17 22.65
C GLY A 95 -5.28 -4.27 22.12
N GLU A 96 -4.03 -4.47 22.56
CA GLU A 96 -2.87 -3.71 22.07
C GLU A 96 -2.36 -4.32 20.75
N VAL A 97 -1.74 -3.50 19.94
CA VAL A 97 -1.33 -3.87 18.58
C VAL A 97 0.17 -4.02 18.56
N GLU A 98 0.64 -5.22 18.29
CA GLU A 98 2.07 -5.50 18.15
C GLU A 98 2.42 -5.75 16.68
N GLY A 99 3.56 -5.20 16.24
CA GLY A 99 4.07 -5.37 14.88
C GLY A 99 3.64 -4.27 13.91
N SER A 100 3.57 -4.60 12.62
CA SER A 100 3.16 -3.70 11.55
C SER A 100 1.90 -4.23 10.87
N TRP A 101 1.10 -3.33 10.28
CA TRP A 101 -0.16 -3.66 9.64
C TRP A 101 -0.27 -3.05 8.24
N ILE A 102 -1.26 -3.51 7.48
CA ILE A 102 -1.57 -2.95 6.17
C ILE A 102 -2.28 -1.61 6.39
N ALA A 103 -1.65 -0.52 5.94
CA ALA A 103 -2.22 0.81 6.08
C ALA A 103 -3.36 1.05 5.07
N ALA A 104 -4.40 1.75 5.51
CA ALA A 104 -5.50 2.19 4.66
C ALA A 104 -5.79 3.69 4.89
N THR A 105 -6.57 4.32 4.02
CA THR A 105 -7.08 5.69 4.23
C THR A 105 -8.54 5.79 3.89
N LEU A 106 -9.28 6.67 4.58
CA LEU A 106 -10.68 6.93 4.28
C LEU A 106 -10.83 7.45 2.84
N PHE A 107 -11.64 6.74 2.07
CA PHE A 107 -11.89 7.03 0.68
C PHE A 107 -13.21 6.38 0.24
N PRO A 108 -14.10 7.09 -0.47
CA PRO A 108 -13.98 8.46 -0.97
C PRO A 108 -14.02 9.54 0.12
N GLN A 109 -13.50 10.74 -0.19
CA GLN A 109 -13.48 11.90 0.70
C GLN A 109 -14.84 12.60 0.81
N TRP A 110 -15.70 12.45 -0.19
CA TRP A 110 -17.05 12.98 -0.15
C TRP A 110 -17.99 12.05 0.60
N ALA A 111 -18.83 12.64 1.44
CA ALA A 111 -20.02 12.01 2.01
C ALA A 111 -21.26 12.82 1.62
N TYR A 112 -22.39 12.16 1.50
CA TYR A 112 -23.69 12.79 1.22
C TYR A 112 -24.68 12.44 2.32
N CYS A 113 -25.64 13.33 2.54
CA CYS A 113 -26.78 13.05 3.41
C CYS A 113 -27.89 12.37 2.59
N PRO A 114 -28.30 11.12 2.90
CA PRO A 114 -29.36 10.44 2.15
C PRO A 114 -30.71 11.18 2.20
N SER A 115 -30.99 11.91 3.28
CA SER A 115 -32.26 12.62 3.44
C SER A 115 -32.37 13.97 2.73
N CYS A 116 -31.28 14.73 2.59
CA CYS A 116 -31.33 16.08 1.99
C CYS A 116 -30.37 16.27 0.81
N GLY A 117 -29.59 15.24 0.46
CA GLY A 117 -28.64 15.24 -0.64
C GLY A 117 -27.38 16.08 -0.42
N LEU A 118 -27.26 16.80 0.71
CA LEU A 118 -26.16 17.72 0.96
C LEU A 118 -24.82 16.98 1.04
N LEU A 119 -23.82 17.47 0.30
CA LEU A 119 -22.48 16.91 0.23
C LEU A 119 -21.55 17.57 1.25
N HIS A 120 -20.73 16.73 1.88
CA HIS A 120 -19.75 17.07 2.89
C HIS A 120 -18.38 16.53 2.46
N HIS A 121 -17.38 17.41 2.35
CA HIS A 121 -16.00 17.00 2.10
C HIS A 121 -15.30 16.69 3.42
N GLN A 122 -14.72 15.49 3.53
CA GLN A 122 -13.96 15.01 4.68
C GLN A 122 -14.65 15.30 6.04
N PRO A 123 -15.91 14.85 6.25
CA PRO A 123 -16.66 15.19 7.45
C PRO A 123 -15.94 14.81 8.75
N TRP A 124 -15.13 13.74 8.75
CA TRP A 124 -14.30 13.32 9.88
C TRP A 124 -13.22 14.33 10.31
N ARG A 125 -12.79 15.24 9.44
CA ARG A 125 -11.85 16.31 9.83
C ARG A 125 -12.53 17.40 10.66
N GLN A 126 -13.85 17.48 10.54
CA GLN A 126 -14.64 18.59 11.07
C GLN A 126 -15.53 18.16 12.24
N GLN A 127 -15.67 16.86 12.44
CA GLN A 127 -16.46 16.25 13.49
C GLN A 127 -15.55 15.36 14.33
N ALA A 128 -15.60 15.51 15.66
CA ALA A 128 -14.74 14.77 16.58
C ALA A 128 -15.16 13.30 16.79
N SER A 129 -16.18 12.82 16.07
CA SER A 129 -16.68 11.44 16.19
C SER A 129 -16.10 10.56 15.08
N ASP A 130 -15.39 9.52 15.50
CA ASP A 130 -14.94 8.43 14.62
C ASP A 130 -16.10 7.49 14.23
N GLU A 131 -17.23 7.54 14.96
CA GLU A 131 -18.32 6.58 14.82
C GLU A 131 -19.39 6.97 13.80
N ARG A 132 -19.84 8.22 13.83
CA ARG A 132 -20.92 8.70 12.96
C ARG A 132 -20.68 10.13 12.55
N TRP A 133 -20.86 10.40 11.27
CA TRP A 133 -20.81 11.76 10.74
C TRP A 133 -22.22 12.26 10.50
N ILE A 134 -22.53 13.43 11.04
CA ILE A 134 -23.88 14.00 11.03
C ILE A 134 -23.96 15.11 10.00
N CYS A 135 -25.08 15.18 9.28
CA CYS A 135 -25.35 16.29 8.36
C CYS A 135 -25.37 17.64 9.10
N ARG A 136 -24.78 18.66 8.45
CA ARG A 136 -24.76 20.05 8.95
C ARG A 136 -25.68 20.99 8.18
N GLY A 137 -26.65 20.44 7.45
CA GLY A 137 -27.72 21.25 6.86
C GLY A 137 -28.53 21.95 7.95
N ALA A 138 -29.07 23.14 7.63
CA ALA A 138 -29.75 24.01 8.61
C ALA A 138 -30.83 23.30 9.45
N GLN A 139 -31.53 22.32 8.86
CA GLN A 139 -32.61 21.55 9.50
C GLN A 139 -32.42 20.03 9.35
N CYS A 140 -31.21 19.56 9.02
CA CYS A 140 -30.93 18.14 8.85
C CYS A 140 -29.85 17.68 9.82
N ARG A 141 -30.09 16.56 10.49
CA ARG A 141 -29.17 15.92 11.46
C ARG A 141 -29.07 14.40 11.25
N LYS A 142 -29.26 13.95 10.01
CA LYS A 142 -29.18 12.54 9.64
C LYS A 142 -27.73 12.12 9.43
N ASP A 143 -27.47 10.82 9.56
CA ASP A 143 -26.15 10.24 9.35
C ASP A 143 -25.74 10.40 7.87
N LEU A 144 -24.46 10.68 7.65
CA LEU A 144 -23.84 10.81 6.35
C LEU A 144 -23.34 9.46 5.87
N GLU A 145 -23.45 9.23 4.56
CA GLU A 145 -22.88 8.07 3.89
C GLU A 145 -21.78 8.51 2.94
N GLN A 146 -20.71 7.74 2.81
CA GLN A 146 -19.70 8.02 1.79
C GLN A 146 -20.31 7.92 0.39
N VAL A 147 -19.91 8.84 -0.48
CA VAL A 147 -20.34 8.86 -1.87
C VAL A 147 -19.87 7.56 -2.54
N PRO A 148 -20.75 6.82 -3.23
CA PRO A 148 -20.41 5.50 -3.76
C PRO A 148 -19.74 5.55 -5.14
N TRP A 149 -19.37 6.73 -5.65
CA TRP A 149 -18.69 6.87 -6.94
C TRP A 149 -17.35 7.58 -6.84
N ILE A 150 -16.48 7.21 -7.76
CA ILE A 150 -15.07 7.58 -7.79
C ILE A 150 -14.61 7.72 -9.23
N MET A 151 -13.50 8.42 -9.43
CA MET A 151 -12.81 8.50 -10.70
C MET A 151 -11.77 7.39 -10.80
N VAL A 152 -11.84 6.61 -11.87
CA VAL A 152 -10.88 5.55 -12.20
C VAL A 152 -10.31 5.80 -13.59
N HIS A 153 -9.00 5.96 -13.69
CA HIS A 153 -8.29 6.13 -14.96
C HIS A 153 -7.69 4.82 -15.47
N ALA A 154 -7.56 4.65 -16.79
CA ALA A 154 -6.99 3.44 -17.40
C ALA A 154 -5.53 3.19 -16.98
N ASP A 155 -4.76 4.25 -16.70
CA ASP A 155 -3.39 4.18 -16.17
C ASP A 155 -3.31 3.78 -14.68
N GLY A 156 -4.44 3.37 -14.09
CA GLY A 156 -4.54 2.93 -12.71
C GLY A 156 -4.67 4.06 -11.69
N TYR A 157 -5.00 5.28 -12.11
CA TYR A 157 -5.19 6.41 -11.19
C TYR A 157 -6.56 6.35 -10.53
N LEU A 158 -6.61 6.73 -9.25
CA LEU A 158 -7.81 6.69 -8.43
C LEU A 158 -8.00 8.04 -7.74
N GLY A 159 -9.18 8.62 -7.90
CA GLY A 159 -9.48 9.93 -7.36
C GLY A 159 -10.92 10.08 -6.88
N ASP A 160 -11.14 11.06 -6.02
CA ASP A 160 -12.46 11.55 -5.68
C ASP A 160 -13.11 12.24 -6.88
N MET A 161 -14.44 12.27 -6.89
CA MET A 161 -15.18 13.07 -7.87
C MET A 161 -14.96 14.58 -7.61
N PRO A 162 -14.64 15.38 -8.65
CA PRO A 162 -14.49 16.82 -8.54
C PRO A 162 -15.87 17.48 -8.53
N MET A 163 -16.66 17.21 -7.48
CA MET A 163 -18.08 17.59 -7.37
C MET A 163 -18.32 19.08 -7.66
N HIS A 164 -17.43 19.96 -7.17
CA HIS A 164 -17.54 21.39 -7.45
C HIS A 164 -17.38 21.70 -8.94
N SER A 165 -16.35 21.17 -9.59
CA SER A 165 -16.11 21.38 -11.02
C SER A 165 -17.24 20.79 -11.86
N ILE A 166 -17.75 19.61 -11.51
CA ILE A 166 -18.90 18.99 -12.18
C ILE A 166 -20.13 19.89 -12.10
N ALA A 167 -20.47 20.41 -10.92
CA ALA A 167 -21.62 21.31 -10.76
C ALA A 167 -21.52 22.59 -11.61
N HIS A 168 -20.29 22.99 -11.97
CA HIS A 168 -19.99 24.19 -12.76
C HIS A 168 -19.49 23.86 -14.17
N ASP A 169 -19.70 22.64 -14.67
CA ASP A 169 -19.19 22.23 -15.98
C ASP A 169 -19.90 22.95 -17.14
N GLN A 170 -21.23 23.06 -17.04
CA GLN A 170 -22.07 23.79 -17.99
C GLN A 170 -22.21 25.27 -17.59
N GLN A 171 -21.09 25.99 -17.49
CA GLN A 171 -21.07 27.36 -16.95
C GLN A 171 -22.06 28.31 -17.64
N ASP A 172 -22.97 28.89 -16.85
CA ASP A 172 -23.51 30.23 -17.08
C ASP A 172 -22.38 31.25 -16.82
N PRO A 173 -22.19 32.29 -17.67
CA PRO A 173 -21.23 33.39 -17.44
C PRO A 173 -21.23 33.96 -16.01
N ASN A 174 -22.36 33.95 -15.31
CA ASN A 174 -22.49 34.43 -13.93
C ASN A 174 -21.83 33.51 -12.88
N ASN A 175 -21.54 32.25 -13.21
CA ASN A 175 -21.03 31.25 -12.27
C ASN A 175 -19.48 31.18 -12.21
N ARG A 176 -18.78 32.01 -12.99
CA ARG A 176 -17.30 32.05 -13.06
C ARG A 176 -16.60 32.50 -11.78
N THR A 177 -17.33 33.15 -10.86
CA THR A 177 -16.79 33.70 -9.61
C THR A 177 -16.99 32.77 -8.41
N CYS A 178 -17.78 31.69 -8.55
CA CYS A 178 -18.01 30.74 -7.47
C CYS A 178 -16.71 30.00 -7.14
N ARG A 179 -16.30 30.03 -5.87
CA ARG A 179 -15.09 29.35 -5.39
C ARG A 179 -15.45 28.16 -4.52
N ALA A 180 -14.64 27.12 -4.63
CA ALA A 180 -14.75 25.96 -3.77
C ALA A 180 -14.46 26.31 -2.30
N ASP A 181 -15.25 25.72 -1.41
CA ASP A 181 -15.08 25.84 0.04
C ASP A 181 -15.32 24.48 0.69
N TRP A 182 -14.24 23.81 1.04
CA TRP A 182 -14.29 22.44 1.55
C TRP A 182 -14.69 22.36 3.03
N ASN A 183 -14.75 23.50 3.73
CA ASN A 183 -15.15 23.54 5.14
C ASN A 183 -16.68 23.63 5.30
N GLU A 184 -17.37 24.24 4.35
CA GLU A 184 -18.83 24.41 4.41
C GLU A 184 -19.55 23.52 3.37
N PRO A 185 -20.64 22.84 3.72
CA PRO A 185 -21.38 22.04 2.77
C PRO A 185 -22.29 22.94 1.91
N TYR A 186 -21.96 23.09 0.62
CA TYR A 186 -22.72 23.90 -0.34
C TYR A 186 -23.10 23.19 -1.63
N LEU A 187 -22.66 21.94 -1.80
CA LEU A 187 -23.03 21.10 -2.94
C LEU A 187 -24.13 20.14 -2.51
N ARG A 188 -25.04 19.80 -3.42
CA ARG A 188 -26.16 18.89 -3.16
C ARG A 188 -26.33 17.92 -4.33
N LEU A 189 -26.58 16.66 -4.03
CA LEU A 189 -27.08 15.67 -4.97
C LEU A 189 -28.61 15.76 -5.05
N GLN A 190 -29.14 15.80 -6.27
CA GLN A 190 -30.58 15.77 -6.53
C GLN A 190 -30.87 14.73 -7.61
N ASP A 191 -31.88 13.89 -7.38
CA ASP A 191 -32.37 12.95 -8.38
C ASP A 191 -33.56 13.58 -9.11
N GLU A 192 -33.44 13.74 -10.43
CA GLU A 192 -34.48 14.24 -11.34
C GLU A 192 -34.49 13.37 -12.60
N ASP A 193 -35.65 12.88 -13.03
CA ASP A 193 -35.83 12.11 -14.28
C ASP A 193 -34.86 10.94 -14.47
N SER A 194 -34.67 10.15 -13.40
CA SER A 194 -33.71 9.02 -13.36
C SER A 194 -32.24 9.42 -13.57
N ARG A 195 -31.92 10.72 -13.51
CA ARG A 195 -30.55 11.25 -13.54
C ARG A 195 -30.21 11.89 -12.22
N ARG A 196 -28.95 11.77 -11.82
CA ARG A 196 -28.43 12.44 -10.64
C ARG A 196 -27.72 13.72 -11.03
N TRP A 197 -28.03 14.80 -10.35
CA TRP A 197 -27.50 16.14 -10.58
C TRP A 197 -26.65 16.57 -9.40
N VAL A 198 -25.56 17.28 -9.68
CA VAL A 198 -24.79 18.00 -8.66
C VAL A 198 -25.15 19.48 -8.74
N VAL A 199 -25.65 20.03 -7.65
CA VAL A 199 -26.18 21.39 -7.56
C VAL A 199 -25.40 22.21 -6.53
N CYS A 200 -24.95 23.39 -6.93
CA CYS A 200 -24.33 24.36 -6.05
C CYS A 200 -25.38 25.27 -5.43
N THR A 201 -25.57 25.22 -4.11
CA THR A 201 -26.59 26.05 -3.42
C THR A 201 -26.23 27.53 -3.35
N ARG A 202 -24.98 27.92 -3.65
CA ARG A 202 -24.50 29.31 -3.62
C ARG A 202 -24.86 30.09 -4.88
N CYS A 203 -24.64 29.51 -6.05
CA CYS A 203 -24.85 30.15 -7.35
C CYS A 203 -25.92 29.45 -8.20
N GLN A 204 -26.52 28.36 -7.71
CA GLN A 204 -27.50 27.54 -8.42
C GLN A 204 -26.98 26.85 -9.69
N ALA A 205 -25.66 26.87 -9.93
CA ALA A 205 -25.04 26.05 -10.97
C ALA A 205 -25.39 24.58 -10.75
N ARG A 206 -25.82 23.90 -11.81
CA ARG A 206 -26.12 22.47 -11.78
C ARG A 206 -25.70 21.78 -13.05
N SER A 207 -25.27 20.54 -12.92
CA SER A 207 -24.91 19.68 -14.05
C SER A 207 -25.27 18.22 -13.71
N PRO A 208 -25.66 17.39 -14.70
CA PRO A 208 -25.82 15.97 -14.45
C PRO A 208 -24.46 15.34 -14.10
N LEU A 209 -24.50 14.27 -13.30
CA LEU A 209 -23.33 13.44 -13.04
C LEU A 209 -22.89 12.79 -14.36
N PRO A 210 -21.65 13.03 -14.84
CA PRO A 210 -21.21 12.43 -16.09
C PRO A 210 -20.69 11.00 -15.87
N ASP A 211 -20.67 10.19 -16.93
CA ASP A 211 -20.08 8.84 -16.88
C ASP A 211 -18.55 8.86 -17.02
N ARG A 212 -18.02 9.90 -17.66
CA ARG A 212 -16.58 10.14 -17.82
C ARG A 212 -16.27 11.60 -17.53
N TYR A 213 -15.12 11.86 -16.92
CA TYR A 213 -14.67 13.22 -16.61
C TYR A 213 -13.14 13.35 -16.76
N PRO A 214 -12.61 14.48 -17.26
CA PRO A 214 -11.18 14.69 -17.35
C PRO A 214 -10.52 14.51 -15.97
N TYR A 215 -9.50 13.65 -15.89
CA TYR A 215 -8.75 13.47 -14.66
C TYR A 215 -7.93 14.74 -14.40
N PRO A 216 -8.07 15.42 -13.26
CA PRO A 216 -7.41 16.71 -13.07
C PRO A 216 -5.89 16.56 -13.08
N THR A 217 -5.19 17.39 -13.84
CA THR A 217 -3.72 17.34 -13.98
C THR A 217 -2.97 17.58 -12.66
N ASN A 218 -3.58 18.36 -11.75
CA ASN A 218 -3.06 18.63 -10.42
C ASN A 218 -3.63 17.68 -9.34
N ALA A 219 -4.50 16.73 -9.70
CA ALA A 219 -4.98 15.74 -8.75
C ALA A 219 -3.86 14.75 -8.42
N TRP A 220 -3.97 14.13 -7.25
CA TRP A 220 -3.08 13.06 -6.86
C TRP A 220 -3.32 11.82 -7.72
N GLN A 221 -2.27 11.06 -7.98
CA GLN A 221 -2.36 9.78 -8.72
C GLN A 221 -3.21 8.74 -7.96
N GLN A 222 -3.08 8.75 -6.63
CA GLN A 222 -3.80 7.87 -5.71
C GLN A 222 -4.22 8.68 -4.47
N PRO A 223 -5.29 8.31 -3.76
CA PRO A 223 -5.77 9.05 -2.59
C PRO A 223 -4.75 9.19 -1.45
N TRP A 224 -3.75 8.30 -1.38
CA TRP A 224 -2.69 8.29 -0.37
C TRP A 224 -1.31 8.72 -0.89
N VAL A 225 -1.20 9.11 -2.17
CA VAL A 225 0.07 9.48 -2.80
C VAL A 225 0.02 10.95 -3.19
N ASN A 226 0.77 11.79 -2.48
CA ASN A 226 0.83 13.23 -2.72
C ASN A 226 1.73 13.57 -3.94
N GLN A 227 1.49 12.92 -5.07
CA GLN A 227 2.19 13.14 -6.33
C GLN A 227 1.16 13.14 -7.45
N PRO A 228 1.20 14.11 -8.37
CA PRO A 228 0.36 14.08 -9.55
C PRO A 228 0.80 12.94 -10.49
N PRO A 229 -0.05 12.56 -11.46
CA PRO A 229 0.36 11.73 -12.58
C PRO A 229 1.67 12.23 -13.22
N PRO A 230 2.64 11.34 -13.52
CA PRO A 230 3.91 11.74 -14.15
C PRO A 230 3.71 12.28 -15.56
N VAL A 231 2.67 11.81 -16.25
CA VAL A 231 2.23 12.29 -17.56
C VAL A 231 0.77 12.70 -17.42
N ALA A 232 0.38 13.80 -18.06
CA ALA A 232 -1.01 14.22 -18.08
C ALA A 232 -1.86 13.11 -18.73
N PRO A 233 -2.99 12.71 -18.11
CA PRO A 233 -3.86 11.71 -18.69
C PRO A 233 -4.46 12.22 -20.01
N ASP A 234 -4.25 11.48 -21.09
CA ASP A 234 -4.78 11.83 -22.42
C ASP A 234 -6.27 11.49 -22.55
N GLU A 235 -6.75 10.52 -21.77
CA GLU A 235 -8.14 10.08 -21.75
C GLU A 235 -8.90 10.57 -20.51
N PRO A 236 -10.23 10.75 -20.61
CA PRO A 236 -11.03 11.02 -19.44
C PRO A 236 -11.18 9.76 -18.58
N ALA A 237 -11.15 9.94 -17.27
CA ALA A 237 -11.40 8.88 -16.31
C ALA A 237 -12.88 8.48 -16.31
N TRP A 238 -13.14 7.23 -15.95
CA TRP A 238 -14.48 6.71 -15.74
C TRP A 238 -14.98 7.08 -14.35
N ILE A 239 -16.25 7.47 -14.26
CA ILE A 239 -16.95 7.61 -12.98
C ILE A 239 -17.67 6.29 -12.74
N LEU A 240 -17.16 5.52 -11.78
CA LEU A 240 -17.63 4.17 -11.49
C LEU A 240 -18.13 4.08 -10.06
N GLY A 241 -19.10 3.20 -9.84
CA GLY A 241 -19.47 2.80 -8.49
C GLY A 241 -18.31 2.05 -7.83
N ILE A 242 -18.09 2.25 -6.53
CA ILE A 242 -17.01 1.61 -5.76
C ILE A 242 -16.99 0.07 -5.82
N ASN A 243 -18.14 -0.55 -6.12
CA ASN A 243 -18.29 -2.00 -6.23
C ASN A 243 -18.13 -2.52 -7.67
N ASP A 244 -17.86 -1.64 -8.64
CA ASP A 244 -17.67 -2.03 -10.04
C ASP A 244 -16.35 -2.81 -10.18
N VAL A 245 -16.40 -3.95 -10.87
CA VAL A 245 -15.26 -4.85 -11.06
C VAL A 245 -14.07 -4.20 -11.77
N ARG A 246 -14.30 -3.09 -12.49
CA ARG A 246 -13.26 -2.33 -13.19
C ARG A 246 -12.51 -1.37 -12.27
N VAL A 247 -13.02 -1.09 -11.06
CA VAL A 247 -12.36 -0.21 -10.09
C VAL A 247 -11.02 -0.78 -9.64
N HIS A 248 -10.97 -2.11 -9.45
CA HIS A 248 -9.77 -2.78 -8.96
C HIS A 248 -9.52 -4.07 -9.73
N ALA A 249 -8.37 -4.12 -10.40
CA ALA A 249 -7.86 -5.32 -11.03
C ALA A 249 -6.40 -5.52 -10.64
N SER A 250 -6.11 -6.61 -9.94
CA SER A 250 -4.74 -6.99 -9.60
C SER A 250 -4.07 -7.71 -10.78
N ASN A 251 -2.86 -7.28 -11.16
CA ASN A 251 -2.00 -8.11 -12.01
C ASN A 251 -1.35 -9.18 -11.13
N THR A 252 -1.51 -10.45 -11.51
CA THR A 252 -1.01 -11.60 -10.76
C THR A 252 -0.04 -12.38 -11.62
N SER A 253 1.16 -12.64 -11.09
CA SER A 253 2.13 -13.53 -11.69
C SER A 253 2.48 -14.61 -10.67
N ALA A 254 2.62 -15.85 -11.16
CA ALA A 254 3.00 -16.99 -10.34
C ALA A 254 4.42 -17.44 -10.72
N ALA A 255 5.17 -17.89 -9.72
CA ALA A 255 6.47 -18.51 -9.90
C ALA A 255 6.67 -19.53 -8.76
N LEU A 256 7.45 -20.58 -9.04
CA LEU A 256 7.76 -21.63 -8.08
C LEU A 256 9.16 -21.43 -7.52
N VAL A 257 9.30 -21.68 -6.22
CA VAL A 257 10.62 -21.84 -5.60
C VAL A 257 11.07 -23.27 -5.91
N ILE A 258 12.08 -23.38 -6.77
CA ILE A 258 12.64 -24.66 -7.22
C ILE A 258 14.06 -24.84 -6.65
N PRO A 259 14.62 -26.06 -6.63
CA PRO A 259 15.97 -26.32 -6.13
C PRO A 259 17.03 -25.46 -6.85
N PRO A 260 18.09 -24.99 -6.17
CA PRO A 260 18.48 -25.36 -4.81
C PRO A 260 17.72 -24.61 -3.70
N GLU A 261 16.97 -23.55 -4.04
CA GLU A 261 16.29 -22.70 -3.06
C GLU A 261 15.14 -23.39 -2.31
N SER A 262 14.51 -24.39 -2.91
CA SER A 262 13.52 -25.23 -2.20
C SER A 262 14.18 -26.24 -1.26
N ARG A 263 15.33 -26.81 -1.65
CA ARG A 263 16.04 -27.90 -0.92
C ARG A 263 16.92 -27.40 0.24
N ILE A 264 16.50 -26.34 0.91
CA ILE A 264 17.28 -25.75 1.99
C ILE A 264 16.93 -26.43 3.31
N ARG A 265 17.94 -27.03 3.95
CA ARG A 265 17.82 -27.54 5.32
C ARG A 265 17.65 -26.39 6.30
N LYS A 266 16.39 -26.13 6.66
CA LYS A 266 15.99 -25.12 7.64
C LYS A 266 16.61 -25.41 9.01
N GLY A 267 16.97 -24.36 9.73
CA GLY A 267 17.51 -24.44 11.10
C GLY A 267 19.00 -24.75 11.19
N THR A 268 19.69 -25.02 10.08
CA THR A 268 21.17 -25.13 10.05
C THR A 268 21.84 -23.80 10.38
N VAL A 269 23.13 -23.83 10.75
CA VAL A 269 23.89 -22.59 11.05
C VAL A 269 23.99 -21.69 9.81
N VAL A 270 24.15 -22.28 8.62
CA VAL A 270 24.17 -21.57 7.34
C VAL A 270 22.83 -20.88 7.08
N ASP A 271 21.72 -21.60 7.24
CA ASP A 271 20.37 -21.07 7.07
C ASP A 271 20.08 -19.91 8.03
N ARG A 272 20.32 -20.09 9.33
CA ARG A 272 20.09 -19.04 10.34
C ARG A 272 20.95 -17.80 10.08
N LEU A 273 22.20 -17.99 9.64
CA LEU A 273 23.09 -16.90 9.30
C LEU A 273 22.63 -16.18 8.02
N TYR A 274 22.19 -16.93 7.01
CA TYR A 274 21.68 -16.39 5.76
C TYR A 274 20.37 -15.60 5.98
N CYS A 275 19.44 -16.12 6.78
CA CYS A 275 18.19 -15.45 7.08
C CYS A 275 18.33 -14.23 8.02
N ASN A 276 19.50 -14.00 8.63
CA ASN A 276 19.73 -12.88 9.53
C ASN A 276 20.60 -11.77 8.91
N PRO A 277 20.00 -10.73 8.30
CA PRO A 277 20.75 -9.66 7.62
C PRO A 277 21.60 -8.82 8.57
N HIS A 278 21.24 -8.72 9.86
CA HIS A 278 22.04 -8.00 10.84
C HIS A 278 23.37 -8.71 11.10
N TRP A 279 23.34 -10.03 11.30
CA TRP A 279 24.57 -10.82 11.47
C TRP A 279 25.47 -10.75 10.24
N GLN A 280 24.90 -10.86 9.03
CA GLN A 280 25.68 -10.70 7.80
C GLN A 280 26.33 -9.33 7.69
N ARG A 281 25.59 -8.26 8.02
CA ARG A 281 26.10 -6.88 7.99
C ARG A 281 27.22 -6.69 9.02
N ASP A 282 27.05 -7.20 10.23
CA ASP A 282 28.06 -7.06 11.29
C ASP A 282 29.35 -7.80 10.90
N LEU A 283 29.25 -9.00 10.30
CA LEU A 283 30.40 -9.74 9.77
C LEU A 283 31.08 -9.05 8.59
N ARG A 284 30.33 -8.34 7.73
CA ARG A 284 30.88 -7.54 6.62
C ARG A 284 31.55 -6.25 7.10
N THR A 285 31.01 -5.62 8.13
CA THR A 285 31.50 -4.32 8.64
C THR A 285 32.60 -4.46 9.71
N ALA A 286 32.86 -5.67 10.21
CA ALA A 286 33.94 -5.93 11.17
C ALA A 286 35.32 -5.61 10.57
N ARG A 287 35.90 -4.47 10.96
CA ARG A 287 37.20 -3.99 10.45
C ARG A 287 38.41 -4.59 11.17
N THR A 288 38.23 -5.07 12.40
CA THR A 288 39.34 -5.58 13.22
C THR A 288 39.16 -7.08 13.56
N PRO A 289 40.27 -7.83 13.72
CA PRO A 289 40.21 -9.25 14.09
C PRO A 289 39.50 -9.49 15.44
N LEU A 290 39.69 -8.60 16.41
CA LEU A 290 39.04 -8.68 17.72
C LEU A 290 37.52 -8.48 17.63
N GLN A 291 37.08 -7.48 16.86
CA GLN A 291 35.66 -7.24 16.63
C GLN A 291 35.01 -8.43 15.92
N ARG A 292 35.67 -8.96 14.89
CA ARG A 292 35.21 -10.16 14.18
C ARG A 292 35.08 -11.36 15.11
N LYS A 293 36.10 -11.63 15.95
CA LYS A 293 36.06 -12.72 16.95
C LYS A 293 34.93 -12.56 17.94
N ARG A 294 34.62 -11.33 18.38
CA ARG A 294 33.49 -11.03 19.27
C ARG A 294 32.15 -11.33 18.60
N ILE A 295 31.95 -10.88 17.36
CA ILE A 295 30.72 -11.11 16.59
C ILE A 295 30.52 -12.62 16.35
N LEU A 296 31.58 -13.33 15.94
CA LEU A 296 31.52 -14.78 15.73
C LEU A 296 31.14 -15.54 17.01
N LYS A 297 31.75 -15.20 18.16
CA LYS A 297 31.37 -15.79 19.45
C LYS A 297 29.91 -15.53 19.81
N HIS A 298 29.42 -14.32 19.52
CA HIS A 298 28.02 -13.97 19.77
C HIS A 298 27.08 -14.81 18.89
N ILE A 299 27.32 -14.88 17.59
CA ILE A 299 26.51 -15.69 16.66
C ILE A 299 26.57 -17.18 17.03
N ALA A 300 27.75 -17.70 17.37
CA ALA A 300 27.95 -19.09 17.79
C ALA A 300 27.11 -19.44 19.02
N SER A 301 27.10 -18.55 20.03
CA SER A 301 26.25 -18.68 21.23
C SER A 301 24.76 -18.68 20.87
N GLN A 302 24.30 -17.74 20.03
CA GLN A 302 22.90 -17.66 19.59
C GLN A 302 22.46 -18.90 18.80
N CYS A 303 23.35 -19.43 17.96
CA CYS A 303 23.09 -20.65 17.18
C CYS A 303 23.33 -21.95 17.94
N ARG A 304 23.82 -21.88 19.20
CA ARG A 304 24.23 -23.04 20.02
C ARG A 304 25.21 -23.96 19.29
N CYS A 305 26.22 -23.36 18.65
CA CYS A 305 27.23 -24.06 17.86
C CYS A 305 28.64 -23.51 18.15
N THR A 306 29.66 -24.08 17.52
CA THR A 306 31.05 -23.60 17.66
C THR A 306 31.34 -22.42 16.73
N VAL A 307 32.40 -21.67 17.02
CA VAL A 307 32.84 -20.56 16.17
C VAL A 307 33.26 -21.05 14.79
N GLU A 308 33.93 -22.21 14.69
CA GLU A 308 34.33 -22.78 13.40
C GLU A 308 33.12 -23.08 12.50
N ASN A 309 32.00 -23.51 13.09
CA ASN A 309 30.76 -23.74 12.34
C ASN A 309 30.21 -22.45 11.73
N VAL A 310 30.25 -21.34 12.46
CA VAL A 310 29.81 -20.03 11.96
C VAL A 310 30.76 -19.51 10.88
N GLU A 311 32.07 -19.70 11.04
CA GLU A 311 33.06 -19.30 10.01
C GLU A 311 32.88 -20.08 8.72
N ARG A 312 32.68 -21.41 8.81
CA ARG A 312 32.38 -22.26 7.66
C ARG A 312 31.08 -21.83 6.97
N ALA A 313 30.04 -21.56 7.73
CA ALA A 313 28.77 -21.06 7.21
C ALA A 313 28.93 -19.71 6.51
N TRP A 314 29.72 -18.80 7.09
CA TRP A 314 29.98 -17.50 6.49
C TRP A 314 30.77 -17.60 5.18
N GLU A 315 31.74 -18.51 5.10
CA GLU A 315 32.52 -18.77 3.90
C GLU A 315 31.66 -19.39 2.78
N GLU A 316 30.72 -20.26 3.14
CA GLU A 316 29.74 -20.84 2.22
C GLU A 316 28.81 -19.77 1.62
N ILE A 317 28.33 -18.83 2.43
CA ILE A 317 27.53 -17.69 1.96
C ILE A 317 28.36 -16.78 1.04
N ARG A 318 29.55 -16.40 1.47
CA ARG A 318 30.34 -15.35 0.79
C ARG A 318 31.06 -15.85 -0.45
N SER A 319 31.73 -16.99 -0.35
CA SER A 319 32.68 -17.44 -1.38
C SER A 319 32.08 -18.49 -2.29
N LYS A 320 31.19 -19.35 -1.77
CA LYS A 320 30.50 -20.34 -2.60
C LYS A 320 29.21 -19.81 -3.20
N GLY A 321 28.63 -18.72 -2.69
CA GLY A 321 27.42 -18.12 -3.24
C GLY A 321 26.13 -18.85 -2.86
N TYR A 322 26.08 -19.46 -1.67
CA TYR A 322 24.86 -20.05 -1.12
C TYR A 322 23.67 -19.06 -1.16
N PRO A 323 22.45 -19.50 -1.51
CA PRO A 323 22.01 -20.88 -1.77
C PRO A 323 22.27 -21.38 -3.21
N LEU A 324 22.60 -20.48 -4.13
CA LEU A 324 22.69 -20.79 -5.57
C LEU A 324 24.03 -21.41 -5.98
N HIS A 325 25.02 -21.43 -5.08
CA HIS A 325 26.35 -22.02 -5.30
C HIS A 325 27.07 -21.54 -6.58
N GLY A 326 26.83 -20.30 -7.00
CA GLY A 326 27.44 -19.72 -8.20
C GLY A 326 26.71 -20.05 -9.51
N GLU A 327 25.53 -20.67 -9.45
CA GLU A 327 24.69 -20.89 -10.63
C GLU A 327 24.30 -19.55 -11.29
N ASN A 328 24.62 -19.44 -12.57
CA ASN A 328 24.11 -18.37 -13.41
C ASN A 328 22.65 -18.67 -13.73
N LEU A 329 21.76 -17.97 -13.04
CA LEU A 329 20.34 -17.94 -13.40
C LEU A 329 20.21 -17.23 -14.76
N VAL A 330 20.23 -18.01 -15.83
CA VAL A 330 19.82 -17.59 -17.18
C VAL A 330 18.29 -17.41 -17.16
N ASP A 331 17.75 -16.52 -17.98
CA ASP A 331 16.31 -16.37 -18.27
C ASP A 331 15.76 -17.62 -19.00
N ASP A 332 16.08 -18.81 -18.50
CA ASP A 332 15.43 -20.03 -18.93
C ASP A 332 13.99 -20.01 -18.38
N ASP A 333 13.04 -20.40 -19.22
CA ASP A 333 11.63 -20.54 -18.85
C ASP A 333 11.53 -21.35 -17.54
N LEU A 334 10.89 -20.78 -16.51
CA LEU A 334 10.68 -21.44 -15.22
C LEU A 334 10.14 -22.85 -15.40
N LEU A 335 9.34 -23.09 -16.45
CA LEU A 335 8.80 -24.41 -16.80
C LEU A 335 9.90 -25.42 -17.16
N VAL A 336 10.94 -24.99 -17.87
CA VAL A 336 12.09 -25.84 -18.20
C VAL A 336 12.87 -26.15 -16.94
N ALA A 337 13.13 -25.15 -16.10
CA ALA A 337 13.85 -25.34 -14.84
C ALA A 337 13.07 -26.23 -13.85
N GLU A 338 11.73 -26.11 -13.81
CA GLU A 338 10.84 -26.99 -13.07
C GLU A 338 10.90 -28.42 -13.60
N TYR A 339 10.75 -28.61 -14.91
CA TYR A 339 10.87 -29.92 -15.54
C TYR A 339 12.22 -30.59 -15.22
N GLN A 340 13.32 -29.83 -15.35
CA GLN A 340 14.66 -30.30 -15.00
C GLN A 340 14.74 -30.70 -13.52
N ALA A 341 14.18 -29.90 -12.61
CA ALA A 341 14.17 -30.23 -11.18
C ALA A 341 13.38 -31.51 -10.85
N LEU A 342 12.32 -31.81 -11.61
CA LEU A 342 11.49 -33.01 -11.44
C LEU A 342 12.17 -34.28 -11.98
N ILE A 343 12.93 -34.19 -13.07
CA ILE A 343 13.60 -35.36 -13.67
C ILE A 343 14.94 -35.68 -13.01
N HIS A 344 15.57 -34.73 -12.31
CA HIS A 344 16.84 -34.97 -11.64
C HIS A 344 16.61 -35.83 -10.38
N PRO A 345 17.20 -37.04 -10.32
CA PRO A 345 17.08 -37.90 -9.15
C PRO A 345 17.62 -37.15 -7.92
N VAL A 346 16.90 -37.22 -6.80
CA VAL A 346 17.38 -36.67 -5.52
C VAL A 346 18.22 -37.75 -4.85
N PRO A 347 19.56 -37.63 -4.80
CA PRO A 347 20.35 -38.53 -3.99
C PRO A 347 20.09 -38.16 -2.53
N ASP A 348 19.53 -39.08 -1.76
CA ASP A 348 19.32 -38.95 -0.30
C ASP A 348 18.12 -38.05 0.13
N LEU A 349 16.92 -38.42 -0.32
CA LEU A 349 15.63 -37.88 0.15
C LEU A 349 15.48 -38.11 1.66
N ASN A 350 15.65 -37.04 2.44
CA ASN A 350 15.43 -37.03 3.89
C ASN A 350 14.10 -36.31 4.20
N GLU A 351 13.33 -36.79 5.19
CA GLU A 351 11.97 -36.32 5.54
C GLU A 351 11.84 -34.82 5.92
N GLY A 352 12.94 -34.06 5.97
CA GLY A 352 12.96 -32.64 6.33
C GLY A 352 13.36 -31.68 5.21
N GLU A 353 13.51 -32.17 3.98
CA GLU A 353 13.74 -31.35 2.78
C GLU A 353 12.38 -31.14 2.09
N ASP A 354 11.86 -29.91 2.11
CA ASP A 354 10.62 -29.53 1.39
C ASP A 354 10.86 -29.42 -0.13
#